data_AF-A0A963LR38-F1
#
_entry.id   AF-A0A963LR38-F1
#
_cell.length_a   1.000
_cell.length_b   1.000
_cell.length_c   1.000
_cell.angle_alpha   90.00
_cell.angle_beta   90.00
_cell.angle_gamma   90.00
#
_symmetry.space_group_name_H-M   'P 1'
#
loop_
_entity.id
_entity.type
_entity.pdbx_description
1 polymer ?
#
loop_
_entity_poly.entity_id
_entity_poly.type
_entity_poly.pdbx_seq_one_letter_code
_entity_poly.pdbx_strand_id
1 'polypeptide(L)'
;QMLAFDNLLIMAVVFPLIKACHEMGHGIATRMRGGEVHEMGIMLLVFFPIPYVEASSSSAFVKKTDRMLVGAAGMLTELFIAALAFYLWIILEPGLARSLTYNAIVLASVTTLLFNANPLLRYDGYYVLADWAEIPNLGSRANKHWQYLAERYLFGVKQAEPPPATPGERRWFLAYAPLAFAYRMFVLFGIAIFVAQQYFFVGVVLALWGMIASLGVPIYKGIAAVLNGPQYAARSLRVRTVLLATIGIVVLLLFIVPLPRHTHAEGVVWLPEQALLRAGGSGFITEVSARSFDPIAPGQLVLQSHDPALNSGIAAQRAKL
;
A
#
# COMPACT_ATOMS: atom_id res chain seq x y z
N GLN A 1 16.00 -11.81 10.82
CA GLN A 1 15.18 -10.73 10.20
C GLN A 1 14.77 -11.20 8.81
N MET A 2 13.50 -11.08 8.41
CA MET A 2 13.01 -11.59 7.11
C MET A 2 13.75 -11.01 5.87
N LEU A 3 14.50 -9.90 6.06
CA LEU A 3 15.28 -9.21 5.03
C LEU A 3 16.81 -9.38 5.17
N ALA A 4 17.28 -10.34 5.98
CA ALA A 4 18.71 -10.67 6.00
C ALA A 4 19.16 -11.15 4.60
N PHE A 5 20.38 -10.81 4.19
CA PHE A 5 20.90 -11.08 2.84
C PHE A 5 20.80 -12.56 2.42
N ASP A 6 21.06 -13.47 3.35
CA ASP A 6 20.94 -14.91 3.12
C ASP A 6 19.50 -15.34 2.79
N ASN A 7 18.50 -14.67 3.40
CA ASN A 7 17.10 -14.94 3.15
C ASN A 7 16.66 -14.43 1.77
N LEU A 8 17.25 -13.33 1.29
CA LEU A 8 16.97 -12.78 -0.04
C LEU A 8 17.48 -13.70 -1.15
N LEU A 9 18.67 -14.29 -1.00
CA LEU A 9 19.21 -15.22 -1.97
C LEU A 9 18.37 -16.51 -2.06
N ILE A 10 17.93 -17.02 -0.90
CA ILE A 10 16.99 -18.14 -0.85
C ILE A 10 15.68 -17.79 -1.57
N MET A 11 15.09 -16.63 -1.28
CA MET A 11 13.86 -16.19 -1.95
C MET A 11 14.05 -16.02 -3.46
N ALA A 12 15.21 -15.52 -3.91
CA ALA A 12 15.53 -15.34 -5.33
C ALA A 12 15.55 -16.66 -6.11
N VAL A 13 15.89 -17.78 -5.47
CA VAL A 13 15.88 -19.13 -6.08
C VAL A 13 14.52 -19.81 -5.92
N VAL A 14 13.89 -19.69 -4.75
CA VAL A 14 12.60 -20.35 -4.46
C VAL A 14 11.47 -19.73 -5.27
N PHE A 15 11.48 -18.41 -5.49
CA PHE A 15 10.40 -17.72 -6.19
C PHE A 15 10.23 -18.21 -7.65
N PRO A 16 11.26 -18.26 -8.51
CA PRO A 16 11.11 -18.79 -9.87
C PRO A 16 10.63 -20.24 -9.91
N LEU A 17 11.05 -21.07 -8.96
CA LEU A 17 10.61 -22.47 -8.89
C LEU A 17 9.11 -22.58 -8.58
N ILE A 18 8.62 -21.81 -7.60
CA ILE A 18 7.18 -21.74 -7.30
C ILE A 18 6.41 -21.23 -8.51
N LYS A 19 6.92 -20.20 -9.20
CA LYS A 19 6.30 -19.67 -10.42
C LYS A 19 6.33 -20.66 -11.57
N ALA A 20 7.36 -21.49 -11.70
CA ALA A 20 7.37 -22.55 -12.71
C ALA A 20 6.23 -23.55 -12.46
N CYS A 21 6.03 -23.97 -11.20
CA CYS A 21 4.92 -24.83 -10.84
C CYS A 21 3.55 -24.15 -11.07
N HIS A 22 3.44 -22.86 -10.78
CA HIS A 22 2.24 -22.06 -11.05
C HIS A 22 1.87 -22.08 -12.54
N GLU A 23 2.83 -21.77 -13.42
CA GLU A 23 2.62 -21.79 -14.88
C GLU A 23 2.29 -23.19 -15.38
N MET A 24 2.97 -24.22 -14.86
CA MET A 24 2.63 -25.62 -15.15
C MET A 24 1.18 -25.95 -14.74
N GLY A 25 0.68 -25.37 -13.65
CA GLY A 25 -0.72 -25.49 -13.22
C GLY A 25 -1.68 -25.03 -14.33
N HIS A 26 -1.46 -23.84 -14.90
CA HIS A 26 -2.24 -23.33 -16.03
C HIS A 26 -2.15 -24.26 -17.25
N GLY A 27 -0.94 -24.71 -17.59
CA GLY A 27 -0.72 -25.59 -18.75
C GLY A 27 -1.42 -26.95 -18.61
N ILE A 28 -1.29 -27.58 -17.45
CA ILE A 28 -1.94 -28.87 -17.14
C ILE A 28 -3.45 -28.72 -17.17
N ALA A 29 -4.01 -27.69 -16.51
CA ALA A 29 -5.45 -27.46 -16.50
C ALA A 29 -6.00 -27.23 -17.93
N THR A 30 -5.25 -26.52 -18.77
CA THR A 30 -5.60 -26.29 -20.17
C THR A 30 -5.63 -27.60 -20.96
N ARG A 31 -4.59 -28.42 -20.85
CA ARG A 31 -4.49 -29.72 -21.54
C ARG A 31 -5.57 -30.71 -21.08
N MET A 32 -5.86 -30.75 -19.79
CA MET A 32 -6.92 -31.61 -19.22
C MET A 32 -8.32 -31.24 -19.73
N ARG A 33 -8.53 -30.01 -20.19
CA ARG A 33 -9.79 -29.54 -20.78
C ARG A 33 -9.81 -29.59 -22.31
N GLY A 34 -8.80 -30.22 -22.92
CA GLY A 34 -8.71 -30.39 -24.37
C GLY A 34 -8.11 -29.19 -25.11
N GLY A 35 -7.56 -28.21 -24.39
CA GLY A 35 -6.81 -27.11 -24.98
C GLY A 35 -5.37 -27.51 -25.32
N GLU A 36 -4.78 -26.82 -26.29
CA GLU A 36 -3.38 -26.99 -26.67
C GLU A 36 -2.50 -25.95 -25.97
N VAL A 37 -1.28 -26.36 -25.58
CA VAL A 37 -0.25 -25.49 -25.00
C VAL A 37 0.95 -25.60 -25.92
N HIS A 38 1.21 -24.54 -26.67
CA HIS A 38 2.20 -24.55 -27.76
C HIS A 38 3.58 -24.08 -27.30
N GLU A 39 3.63 -23.22 -26.28
CA GLU A 39 4.84 -22.57 -25.83
C GLU A 39 4.93 -22.55 -24.30
N MET A 40 6.08 -22.94 -23.80
CA MET A 40 6.47 -22.82 -22.39
C MET A 40 7.93 -22.40 -22.34
N GLY A 41 8.28 -21.48 -21.46
CA GLY A 41 9.65 -21.00 -21.39
C GLY A 41 9.97 -20.20 -20.14
N ILE A 42 11.14 -19.57 -20.18
CA ILE A 42 11.62 -18.66 -19.15
C ILE A 42 11.96 -17.35 -19.84
N MET A 43 11.35 -16.26 -19.41
CA MET A 43 11.70 -14.90 -19.82
C MET A 43 12.58 -14.24 -18.76
N LEU A 44 13.51 -13.36 -19.18
CA LEU A 44 14.32 -12.58 -18.25
C LEU A 44 13.72 -11.18 -18.10
N LEU A 45 13.09 -10.92 -16.94
CA LEU A 45 12.59 -9.60 -16.58
C LEU A 45 13.59 -8.93 -15.64
N VAL A 46 14.29 -7.89 -16.11
CA VAL A 46 15.36 -7.22 -15.34
C VAL A 46 16.41 -8.22 -14.85
N PHE A 47 16.88 -9.09 -15.75
CA PHE A 47 17.81 -10.20 -15.47
C PHE A 47 17.30 -11.28 -14.49
N PHE A 48 16.04 -11.22 -14.08
CA PHE A 48 15.44 -12.22 -13.21
C PHE A 48 14.61 -13.22 -14.02
N PRO A 49 14.81 -14.54 -13.84
CA PRO A 49 14.10 -15.56 -14.60
C PRO A 49 12.65 -15.68 -14.14
N ILE A 50 11.71 -15.41 -15.04
CA ILE A 50 10.27 -15.56 -14.84
C ILE A 50 9.77 -16.64 -15.81
N PRO A 51 9.31 -17.79 -15.30
CA PRO A 51 8.65 -18.81 -16.11
C PRO A 51 7.35 -18.28 -16.72
N TYR A 52 6.96 -18.82 -17.89
CA TYR A 52 5.67 -18.53 -18.49
C TYR A 52 5.13 -19.73 -19.28
N VAL A 53 3.81 -19.80 -19.38
CA VAL A 53 3.05 -20.76 -20.21
C VAL A 53 2.07 -20.01 -21.10
N GLU A 54 2.00 -20.42 -22.37
CA GLU A 54 0.99 -19.96 -23.32
C GLU A 54 -0.30 -20.79 -23.12
N ALA A 55 -1.31 -20.19 -22.45
CA ALA A 55 -2.59 -20.83 -22.16
C ALA A 55 -3.79 -20.17 -22.87
N SER A 56 -3.58 -19.44 -23.97
CA SER A 56 -4.65 -18.67 -24.63
C SER A 56 -5.75 -19.56 -25.23
N SER A 57 -5.46 -20.83 -25.53
CA SER A 57 -6.46 -21.80 -25.98
C SER A 57 -7.62 -21.97 -25.00
N SER A 58 -7.38 -21.73 -23.70
CA SER A 58 -8.42 -21.77 -22.66
C SER A 58 -9.55 -20.76 -22.89
N SER A 59 -9.25 -19.61 -23.51
CA SER A 59 -10.26 -18.58 -23.79
C SER A 59 -11.37 -19.05 -24.75
N ALA A 60 -11.09 -20.09 -25.55
CA ALA A 60 -12.05 -20.69 -26.48
C ALA A 60 -12.96 -21.74 -25.84
N PHE A 61 -12.74 -22.13 -24.57
CA PHE A 61 -13.57 -23.15 -23.93
C PHE A 61 -15.01 -22.67 -23.76
N VAL A 62 -15.97 -23.53 -24.07
CA VAL A 62 -17.41 -23.22 -24.01
C VAL A 62 -17.86 -22.96 -22.56
N LYS A 63 -17.48 -23.84 -21.63
CA LYS A 63 -17.89 -23.74 -20.22
C LYS A 63 -17.05 -22.70 -19.49
N LYS A 64 -17.71 -21.68 -18.91
CA LYS A 64 -17.03 -20.66 -18.10
C LYS A 64 -16.29 -21.22 -16.89
N THR A 65 -16.79 -22.30 -16.29
CA THR A 65 -16.13 -22.97 -15.17
C THR A 65 -14.78 -23.56 -15.56
N ASP A 66 -14.63 -24.01 -16.81
CA ASP A 66 -13.38 -24.56 -17.30
C ASP A 66 -12.37 -23.44 -17.54
N ARG A 67 -12.81 -22.30 -18.09
CA ARG A 67 -11.97 -21.09 -18.23
C ARG A 67 -11.51 -20.57 -16.86
N MET A 68 -12.45 -20.43 -15.92
CA MET A 68 -12.16 -20.04 -14.54
C MET A 68 -11.21 -21.00 -13.84
N LEU A 69 -11.36 -22.32 -14.06
CA LEU A 69 -10.47 -23.32 -13.47
C LEU A 69 -9.05 -23.17 -14.02
N VAL A 70 -8.89 -22.95 -15.33
CA VAL A 70 -7.57 -22.66 -15.91
C VAL A 70 -7.00 -21.39 -15.28
N GLY A 71 -7.77 -20.30 -15.20
CA GLY A 71 -7.34 -19.08 -14.53
C GLY A 71 -6.99 -19.28 -13.05
N ALA A 72 -7.66 -20.17 -12.33
CA ALA A 72 -7.36 -20.45 -10.94
C ALA A 72 -6.23 -21.46 -10.73
N ALA A 73 -5.83 -22.20 -11.76
CA ALA A 73 -4.96 -23.37 -11.63
C ALA A 73 -3.59 -23.03 -11.04
N GLY A 74 -2.94 -21.96 -11.52
CA GLY A 74 -1.66 -21.52 -10.97
C GLY A 74 -1.75 -21.17 -9.49
N MET A 75 -2.79 -20.43 -9.08
CA MET A 75 -3.03 -20.08 -7.68
C MET A 75 -3.32 -21.32 -6.81
N LEU A 76 -4.10 -22.27 -7.31
CA LEU A 76 -4.37 -23.53 -6.61
C LEU A 76 -3.08 -24.34 -6.44
N THR A 77 -2.20 -24.36 -7.44
CA THR A 77 -0.89 -25.01 -7.34
C THR A 77 0.00 -24.33 -6.31
N GLU A 78 0.05 -23.00 -6.26
CA GLU A 78 0.81 -22.27 -5.25
C GLU A 78 0.28 -22.54 -3.83
N LEU A 79 -1.03 -22.50 -3.63
CA LEU A 79 -1.64 -22.80 -2.33
C LEU A 79 -1.40 -24.25 -1.90
N PHE A 80 -1.42 -25.20 -2.85
CA PHE A 80 -1.07 -26.59 -2.57
C PHE A 80 0.38 -26.74 -2.12
N ILE A 81 1.33 -26.08 -2.80
CA ILE A 81 2.74 -26.04 -2.41
C ILE A 81 2.90 -25.40 -1.02
N ALA A 82 2.20 -24.29 -0.76
CA ALA A 82 2.22 -23.63 0.55
C ALA A 82 1.72 -24.56 1.67
N ALA A 83 0.64 -25.32 1.42
CA ALA A 83 0.12 -26.29 2.39
C ALA A 83 1.12 -27.42 2.68
N LEU A 84 1.75 -28.00 1.64
CA LEU A 84 2.79 -29.01 1.83
C LEU A 84 4.00 -28.47 2.58
N ALA A 85 4.46 -27.28 2.21
CA ALA A 85 5.58 -26.61 2.86
C ALA A 85 5.28 -26.31 4.33
N PHE A 86 4.02 -25.98 4.67
CA PHE A 86 3.57 -25.77 6.04
C PHE A 86 3.68 -27.03 6.90
N TYR A 87 3.21 -28.18 6.41
CA TYR A 87 3.37 -29.45 7.14
C TYR A 87 4.84 -29.82 7.34
N LEU A 88 5.68 -29.64 6.31
CA LEU A 88 7.12 -29.87 6.44
C LEU A 88 7.75 -28.91 7.46
N TRP A 89 7.38 -27.63 7.44
CA TRP A 89 7.91 -26.62 8.35
C TRP A 89 7.66 -26.93 9.83
N ILE A 90 6.52 -27.55 10.16
CA ILE A 90 6.18 -27.94 11.53
C ILE A 90 7.09 -29.06 12.04
N ILE A 91 7.47 -30.00 11.17
CA ILE A 91 8.20 -31.22 11.54
C ILE A 91 9.73 -30.97 11.49
N LEU A 92 10.18 -30.02 10.67
CA LEU A 92 11.60 -29.73 10.49
C LEU A 92 12.22 -29.02 11.71
N GLU A 93 13.42 -29.45 12.07
CA GLU A 93 14.25 -28.78 13.07
C GLU A 93 14.78 -27.42 12.56
N PRO A 94 15.18 -26.50 13.46
CA PRO A 94 15.78 -25.23 13.07
C PRO A 94 16.99 -25.42 12.15
N GLY A 95 16.94 -24.85 10.94
CA GLY A 95 18.00 -24.96 9.94
C GLY A 95 17.59 -24.44 8.57
N LEU A 96 18.43 -24.72 7.57
CA LEU A 96 18.22 -24.26 6.19
C LEU A 96 16.92 -24.81 5.59
N ALA A 97 16.64 -26.10 5.78
CA ALA A 97 15.43 -26.74 5.27
C ALA A 97 14.14 -26.09 5.82
N ARG A 98 14.10 -25.80 7.13
CA ARG A 98 12.98 -25.09 7.76
C ARG A 98 12.86 -23.64 7.27
N SER A 99 13.98 -22.99 6.97
CA SER A 99 13.96 -21.63 6.40
C SER A 99 13.44 -21.63 4.96
N LEU A 100 13.80 -22.63 4.15
CA LEU A 100 13.28 -22.81 2.79
C LEU A 100 11.77 -23.03 2.78
N THR A 101 11.27 -23.93 3.62
CA THR A 101 9.82 -24.20 3.70
C THR A 101 9.06 -22.99 4.22
N TYR A 102 9.61 -22.25 5.19
CA TYR A 102 9.03 -20.97 5.63
C TYR A 102 8.91 -19.95 4.48
N ASN A 103 9.99 -19.73 3.73
CA ASN A 103 9.97 -18.82 2.60
C ASN A 103 8.99 -19.29 1.50
N ALA A 104 8.92 -20.60 1.24
CA ALA A 104 7.96 -21.15 0.30
C ALA A 104 6.51 -20.93 0.74
N ILE A 105 6.18 -21.10 2.02
CA ILE A 105 4.86 -20.79 2.57
C ILE A 105 4.54 -19.32 2.34
N VAL A 106 5.43 -18.40 2.73
CA VAL A 106 5.19 -16.96 2.60
C VAL A 106 5.04 -16.57 1.13
N LEU A 107 5.96 -17.00 0.26
CA LEU A 107 5.93 -16.66 -1.16
C LEU A 107 4.69 -17.24 -1.85
N ALA A 108 4.38 -18.52 -1.68
CA ALA A 108 3.26 -19.19 -2.37
C ALA A 108 1.88 -18.89 -1.77
N SER A 109 1.79 -18.32 -0.56
CA SER A 109 0.50 -17.91 0.01
C SER A 109 0.26 -16.41 -0.11
N VAL A 110 1.21 -15.57 0.34
CA VAL A 110 1.04 -14.12 0.40
C VAL A 110 0.98 -13.53 -1.00
N THR A 111 1.90 -13.93 -1.89
CA THR A 111 1.91 -13.39 -3.26
C THR A 111 0.65 -13.81 -4.02
N THR A 112 0.26 -15.07 -3.85
CA THR A 112 -0.92 -15.65 -4.49
C THR A 112 -2.22 -15.02 -4.01
N LEU A 113 -2.44 -14.91 -2.70
CA LEU A 113 -3.70 -14.44 -2.14
C LEU A 113 -3.87 -12.92 -2.21
N LEU A 114 -2.80 -12.15 -1.95
CA LEU A 114 -2.91 -10.69 -1.90
C LEU A 114 -2.78 -10.05 -3.28
N PHE A 115 -1.96 -10.63 -4.16
CA PHE A 115 -1.69 -10.05 -5.48
C PHE A 115 -2.36 -10.86 -6.59
N ASN A 116 -2.06 -12.15 -6.77
CA ASN A 116 -2.57 -12.91 -7.92
C ASN A 116 -4.10 -13.10 -7.88
N ALA A 117 -4.68 -13.40 -6.72
CA ALA A 117 -6.11 -13.63 -6.55
C ALA A 117 -6.93 -12.33 -6.59
N ASN A 118 -6.28 -11.17 -6.65
CA ASN A 118 -6.98 -9.91 -6.69
C ASN A 118 -7.59 -9.65 -8.08
N PRO A 119 -8.92 -9.49 -8.18
CA PRO A 119 -9.58 -9.27 -9.45
C PRO A 119 -9.42 -7.87 -10.06
N LEU A 120 -8.90 -6.90 -9.28
CA LEU A 120 -8.80 -5.50 -9.67
C LEU A 120 -7.55 -5.19 -10.52
N LEU A 121 -6.54 -6.06 -10.48
CA LEU A 121 -5.34 -5.98 -11.31
C LEU A 121 -5.32 -7.16 -12.26
N ARG A 122 -4.66 -7.01 -13.42
CA ARG A 122 -4.63 -8.01 -14.51
C ARG A 122 -3.73 -9.22 -14.19
N TYR A 123 -3.95 -9.82 -13.04
CA TYR A 123 -3.43 -11.11 -12.63
C TYR A 123 -4.51 -12.18 -12.80
N ASP A 124 -4.26 -13.39 -12.35
CA ASP A 124 -5.15 -14.54 -12.53
C ASP A 124 -6.56 -14.32 -12.00
N GLY A 125 -6.67 -13.70 -10.82
CA GLY A 125 -7.96 -13.36 -10.20
C GLY A 125 -8.82 -12.44 -11.09
N TYR A 126 -8.19 -11.58 -11.90
CA TYR A 126 -8.92 -10.76 -12.88
C TYR A 126 -9.50 -11.59 -14.01
N TYR A 127 -8.74 -12.55 -14.53
CA TYR A 127 -9.22 -13.44 -15.59
C TYR A 127 -10.33 -14.35 -15.07
N VAL A 128 -10.20 -14.87 -13.85
CA VAL A 128 -11.27 -15.63 -13.17
C VAL A 128 -12.54 -14.77 -13.01
N LEU A 129 -12.42 -13.50 -12.57
CA LEU A 129 -13.57 -12.60 -12.49
C LEU A 129 -14.17 -12.29 -13.87
N ALA A 130 -13.33 -12.03 -14.87
CA ALA A 130 -13.77 -11.72 -16.23
C ALA A 130 -14.52 -12.89 -16.86
N ASP A 131 -14.06 -14.13 -16.63
CA ASP A 131 -14.74 -15.35 -17.08
C ASP A 131 -16.02 -15.62 -16.30
N TRP A 132 -16.03 -15.37 -14.99
CA TRP A 132 -17.23 -15.51 -14.17
C TRP A 132 -18.34 -14.54 -14.58
N ALA A 133 -17.96 -13.27 -14.81
CA ALA A 133 -18.85 -12.22 -15.27
C ALA A 133 -19.22 -12.37 -16.76
N GLU A 134 -18.50 -13.22 -17.50
CA GLU A 134 -18.62 -13.42 -18.95
C GLU A 134 -18.39 -12.13 -19.75
N ILE A 135 -17.48 -11.29 -19.25
CA ILE A 135 -17.09 -10.01 -19.85
C ILE A 135 -15.62 -10.08 -20.26
N PRO A 136 -15.32 -10.53 -21.51
CA PRO A 136 -13.94 -10.57 -21.98
C PRO A 136 -13.36 -9.17 -22.00
N ASN A 137 -12.08 -9.06 -21.62
CA ASN A 137 -11.36 -7.79 -21.57
C ASN A 137 -12.05 -6.71 -20.70
N LEU A 138 -12.68 -7.12 -19.57
CA LEU A 138 -13.38 -6.27 -18.62
C LEU A 138 -12.66 -4.94 -18.34
N GLY A 139 -11.37 -4.96 -18.02
CA GLY A 139 -10.63 -3.74 -17.71
C GLY A 139 -10.45 -2.79 -18.89
N SER A 140 -10.16 -3.31 -20.08
CA SER A 140 -10.05 -2.48 -21.29
C SER A 140 -11.41 -1.90 -21.70
N ARG A 141 -12.47 -2.71 -21.64
CA ARG A 141 -13.85 -2.27 -21.96
C ARG A 141 -14.37 -1.25 -20.94
N ALA A 142 -14.08 -1.45 -19.66
CA ALA A 142 -14.44 -0.51 -18.60
C ALA A 142 -13.77 0.87 -18.81
N ASN A 143 -12.46 0.89 -19.10
CA ASN A 143 -11.75 2.14 -19.39
C ASN A 143 -12.31 2.86 -20.62
N LYS A 144 -12.61 2.13 -21.70
CA LYS A 144 -13.26 2.70 -22.89
C LYS A 144 -14.65 3.26 -22.59
N HIS A 145 -15.41 2.61 -21.71
CA HIS A 145 -16.71 3.11 -21.29
C HIS A 145 -16.59 4.44 -20.53
N TRP A 146 -15.64 4.55 -19.60
CA TRP A 146 -15.35 5.81 -18.90
C TRP A 146 -14.86 6.91 -19.83
N GLN A 147 -14.02 6.56 -20.81
CA GLN A 147 -13.62 7.49 -21.87
C GLN A 147 -14.85 8.02 -22.63
N TYR A 148 -15.75 7.14 -23.07
CA TYR A 148 -16.98 7.54 -23.74
C TYR A 148 -17.86 8.47 -22.88
N LEU A 149 -18.01 8.17 -21.58
CA LEU A 149 -18.77 9.03 -20.67
C LEU A 149 -18.14 10.43 -20.56
N ALA A 150 -16.81 10.51 -20.48
CA ALA A 150 -16.10 11.78 -20.50
C ALA A 150 -16.31 12.51 -21.84
N GLU A 151 -16.16 11.83 -22.99
CA GLU A 151 -16.37 12.44 -24.30
C GLU A 151 -17.78 13.01 -24.48
N ARG A 152 -18.80 12.23 -24.11
CA ARG A 152 -20.20 12.61 -24.29
C ARG A 152 -20.67 13.69 -23.30
N TYR A 153 -20.40 13.52 -22.01
CA TYR A 153 -20.96 14.37 -20.96
C TYR A 153 -20.02 15.51 -20.56
N LEU A 154 -18.73 15.21 -20.39
CA LEU A 154 -17.74 16.20 -19.95
C LEU A 154 -17.37 17.13 -21.13
N PHE A 155 -16.92 16.56 -22.26
CA PHE A 155 -16.50 17.34 -23.44
C PHE A 155 -17.65 17.71 -24.39
N GLY A 156 -18.83 17.08 -24.25
CA GLY A 156 -20.02 17.44 -25.03
C GLY A 156 -20.01 16.95 -26.48
N VAL A 157 -19.25 15.89 -26.77
CA VAL A 157 -19.18 15.26 -28.09
C VAL A 157 -20.42 14.38 -28.28
N LYS A 158 -21.51 14.97 -28.78
CA LYS A 158 -22.81 14.28 -28.95
C LYS A 158 -22.77 13.12 -29.96
N GLN A 159 -21.82 13.14 -30.90
CA GLN A 159 -21.61 12.09 -31.90
C GLN A 159 -20.76 10.92 -31.37
N ALA A 160 -20.28 10.97 -30.13
CA ALA A 160 -19.57 9.84 -29.55
C ALA A 160 -20.51 8.62 -29.49
N GLU A 161 -20.08 7.50 -30.07
CA GLU A 161 -20.83 6.26 -30.02
C GLU A 161 -20.48 5.47 -28.75
N PRO A 162 -21.49 4.92 -28.03
CA PRO A 162 -21.23 4.09 -26.88
C PRO A 162 -20.49 2.82 -27.30
N PRO A 163 -19.45 2.38 -26.55
CA PRO A 163 -18.84 1.08 -26.78
C PRO A 163 -19.89 -0.03 -26.69
N PRO A 164 -19.76 -1.11 -27.50
CA PRO A 164 -20.70 -2.22 -27.48
C PRO A 164 -20.72 -2.84 -26.08
N ALA A 165 -21.88 -2.71 -25.41
CA ALA A 165 -22.07 -3.12 -24.03
C ALA A 165 -23.55 -3.34 -23.70
N THR A 166 -23.86 -4.45 -23.04
CA THR A 166 -25.19 -4.68 -22.48
C THR A 166 -25.46 -3.78 -21.27
N PRO A 167 -26.73 -3.56 -20.88
CA PRO A 167 -27.05 -2.77 -19.69
C PRO A 167 -26.43 -3.32 -18.40
N GLY A 168 -26.27 -4.65 -18.30
CA GLY A 168 -25.62 -5.30 -17.16
C GLY A 168 -24.11 -5.04 -17.11
N GLU A 169 -23.43 -5.15 -18.26
CA GLU A 169 -21.98 -4.88 -18.38
C GLU A 169 -21.63 -3.43 -18.02
N ARG A 170 -22.51 -2.48 -18.35
CA ARG A 170 -22.29 -1.06 -18.00
C ARG A 170 -22.13 -0.84 -16.49
N ARG A 171 -22.91 -1.55 -15.67
CA ARG A 171 -22.80 -1.45 -14.19
C ARG A 171 -21.45 -1.97 -13.71
N TRP A 172 -20.97 -3.07 -14.29
CA TRP A 172 -19.63 -3.58 -14.05
C TRP A 172 -18.56 -2.56 -14.41
N PHE A 173 -18.67 -1.90 -15.57
CA PHE A 173 -17.69 -0.89 -16.00
C PHE A 173 -17.62 0.32 -15.08
N LEU A 174 -18.77 0.78 -14.60
CA LEU A 174 -18.86 1.92 -13.67
C LEU A 174 -18.17 1.64 -12.34
N ALA A 175 -18.28 0.42 -11.80
CA ALA A 175 -17.62 0.06 -10.54
C ALA A 175 -16.17 -0.38 -10.74
N TYR A 176 -15.90 -1.21 -11.75
CA TYR A 176 -14.61 -1.88 -11.92
C TYR A 176 -13.46 -0.91 -12.19
N ALA A 177 -13.60 0.02 -13.16
CA ALA A 177 -12.50 0.92 -13.52
C ALA A 177 -12.03 1.82 -12.35
N PRO A 178 -12.90 2.51 -11.58
CA PRO A 178 -12.43 3.32 -10.46
C PRO A 178 -11.86 2.46 -9.32
N LEU A 179 -12.45 1.29 -9.03
CA LEU A 179 -11.90 0.38 -8.02
C LEU A 179 -10.52 -0.16 -8.42
N ALA A 180 -10.37 -0.58 -9.67
CA ALA A 180 -9.09 -1.06 -10.23
C ALA A 180 -8.01 0.02 -10.20
N PHE A 181 -8.39 1.27 -10.51
CA PHE A 181 -7.48 2.40 -10.43
C PHE A 181 -7.10 2.73 -8.98
N ALA A 182 -8.06 2.82 -8.07
CA ALA A 182 -7.81 3.10 -6.66
C ALA A 182 -6.92 2.03 -6.03
N TYR A 183 -7.19 0.76 -6.29
CA TYR A 183 -6.36 -0.34 -5.80
C TYR A 183 -4.95 -0.30 -6.39
N ARG A 184 -4.79 -0.02 -7.70
CA ARG A 184 -3.47 0.16 -8.31
C ARG A 184 -2.67 1.27 -7.65
N MET A 185 -3.30 2.40 -7.34
CA MET A 185 -2.65 3.51 -6.64
C MET A 185 -2.27 3.11 -5.21
N PHE A 186 -3.18 2.44 -4.50
CA PHE A 186 -2.90 1.93 -3.16
C PHE A 186 -1.68 1.00 -3.14
N VAL A 187 -1.60 0.01 -4.05
CA VAL A 187 -0.45 -0.90 -4.13
C VAL A 187 0.82 -0.17 -4.53
N LEU A 188 0.75 0.74 -5.50
CA LEU A 188 1.92 1.51 -5.94
C LEU A 188 2.50 2.32 -4.77
N PHE A 189 1.67 3.10 -4.06
CA PHE A 189 2.12 3.90 -2.92
C PHE A 189 2.52 3.00 -1.74
N GLY A 190 1.81 1.91 -1.49
CA GLY A 190 2.13 0.95 -0.43
C GLY A 190 3.51 0.33 -0.61
N ILE A 191 3.80 -0.20 -1.81
CA ILE A 191 5.13 -0.75 -2.14
C ILE A 191 6.18 0.36 -2.08
N ALA A 192 5.91 1.54 -2.63
CA ALA A 192 6.86 2.63 -2.64
C ALA A 192 7.22 3.13 -1.23
N ILE A 193 6.24 3.29 -0.34
CA ILE A 193 6.46 3.70 1.06
C ILE A 193 7.21 2.59 1.81
N PHE A 194 6.81 1.33 1.64
CA PHE A 194 7.49 0.20 2.26
C PHE A 194 8.97 0.14 1.85
N VAL A 195 9.25 0.27 0.55
CA VAL A 195 10.63 0.33 0.05
C VAL A 195 11.33 1.58 0.53
N ALA A 196 10.68 2.74 0.58
CA ALA A 196 11.30 3.99 1.05
C ALA A 196 11.71 3.95 2.53
N GLN A 197 10.98 3.21 3.36
CA GLN A 197 11.35 2.99 4.77
C GLN A 197 12.63 2.18 4.93
N GLN A 198 12.96 1.30 3.97
CA GLN A 198 14.19 0.49 3.99
C GLN A 198 15.32 1.14 3.17
N TYR A 199 14.97 1.69 2.00
CA TYR A 199 15.84 2.26 0.99
C TYR A 199 15.20 3.52 0.40
N PHE A 200 15.37 4.66 1.09
CA PHE A 200 14.71 5.93 0.76
C PHE A 200 14.84 6.31 -0.72
N PHE A 201 16.06 6.31 -1.26
CA PHE A 201 16.32 6.69 -2.65
C PHE A 201 15.57 5.79 -3.65
N VAL A 202 15.65 4.47 -3.47
CA VAL A 202 14.99 3.49 -4.35
C VAL A 202 13.47 3.63 -4.27
N GLY A 203 12.93 3.79 -3.06
CA GLY A 203 11.49 3.99 -2.85
C GLY A 203 10.96 5.25 -3.54
N VAL A 204 11.68 6.38 -3.44
CA VAL A 204 11.30 7.63 -4.12
C VAL A 204 11.34 7.49 -5.63
N VAL A 205 12.40 6.86 -6.19
CA VAL A 205 12.51 6.65 -7.64
C VAL A 205 11.37 5.75 -8.14
N LEU A 206 11.06 4.66 -7.43
CA LEU A 206 9.93 3.79 -7.76
C LEU A 206 8.58 4.52 -7.69
N ALA A 207 8.38 5.37 -6.67
CA ALA A 207 7.17 6.18 -6.54
C ALA A 207 6.99 7.13 -7.73
N LEU A 208 8.03 7.89 -8.07
CA LEU A 208 8.01 8.85 -9.18
C LEU A 208 7.79 8.14 -10.51
N TRP A 209 8.56 7.07 -10.78
CA TRP A 209 8.41 6.27 -11.98
C TRP A 209 6.98 5.73 -12.11
N GLY A 210 6.48 5.09 -11.05
CA GLY A 210 5.16 4.49 -11.05
C GLY A 210 4.04 5.51 -11.19
N MET A 211 4.18 6.71 -10.58
CA MET A 211 3.23 7.80 -10.76
C MET A 211 3.27 8.35 -12.19
N ILE A 212 4.45 8.57 -12.76
CA ILE A 212 4.57 9.04 -14.15
C ILE A 212 3.95 8.01 -15.09
N ALA A 213 4.23 6.72 -14.92
CA ALA A 213 3.68 5.67 -15.76
C ALA A 213 2.16 5.51 -15.60
N SER A 214 1.64 5.59 -14.36
CA SER A 214 0.23 5.30 -14.06
C SER A 214 -0.71 6.50 -14.19
N LEU A 215 -0.21 7.72 -13.97
CA LEU A 215 -0.97 8.97 -14.02
C LEU A 215 -0.44 9.88 -15.13
N GLY A 216 0.86 10.18 -15.10
CA GLY A 216 1.47 11.15 -16.01
C GLY A 216 1.25 10.82 -17.49
N VAL A 217 1.59 9.59 -17.92
CA VAL A 217 1.47 9.17 -19.31
C VAL A 217 0.01 9.10 -19.78
N PRO A 218 -0.94 8.47 -19.04
CA PRO A 218 -2.35 8.47 -19.45
C PRO A 218 -2.97 9.87 -19.49
N ILE A 219 -2.66 10.72 -18.52
CA ILE A 219 -3.16 12.11 -18.48
C ILE A 219 -2.59 12.90 -19.65
N TYR A 220 -1.28 12.80 -19.90
CA TYR A 220 -0.64 13.45 -21.05
C TYR A 220 -1.27 13.01 -22.37
N LYS A 221 -1.41 11.70 -22.59
CA LYS A 221 -2.05 11.15 -23.80
C LYS A 221 -3.51 11.59 -23.92
N GLY A 222 -4.26 11.63 -22.81
CA GLY A 222 -5.64 12.10 -22.78
C GLY A 222 -5.76 13.58 -23.13
N ILE A 223 -4.94 14.44 -22.53
CA ILE A 223 -4.90 15.88 -22.85
C ILE A 223 -4.49 16.09 -24.30
N ALA A 224 -3.44 15.41 -24.77
CA ALA A 224 -2.98 15.51 -26.16
C ALA A 224 -4.06 15.04 -27.15
N ALA A 225 -4.76 13.95 -26.87
CA ALA A 225 -5.86 13.45 -27.69
C ALA A 225 -7.04 14.43 -27.73
N VAL A 226 -7.35 15.06 -26.61
CA VAL A 226 -8.45 16.02 -26.49
C VAL A 226 -8.11 17.38 -27.14
N LEU A 227 -6.86 17.82 -27.10
CA LEU A 227 -6.42 19.07 -27.72
C LEU A 227 -6.21 18.95 -29.24
N ASN A 228 -5.70 17.82 -29.72
CA ASN A 228 -5.33 17.62 -31.13
C ASN A 228 -6.37 16.79 -31.92
N GLY A 229 -7.35 16.19 -31.25
CA GLY A 229 -8.31 15.30 -31.91
C GLY A 229 -9.33 16.07 -32.77
N PRO A 230 -9.56 15.66 -34.03
CA PRO A 230 -10.49 16.34 -34.94
C PRO A 230 -11.93 16.34 -34.41
N GLN A 231 -12.33 15.29 -33.66
CA GLN A 231 -13.65 15.21 -33.01
C GLN A 231 -13.90 16.29 -31.94
N TYR A 232 -12.83 16.92 -31.43
CA TYR A 232 -12.90 17.96 -30.40
C TYR A 232 -12.72 19.37 -30.95
N ALA A 233 -12.26 19.52 -32.20
CA ALA A 233 -11.94 20.80 -32.82
C ALA A 233 -13.16 21.76 -32.82
N ALA A 234 -14.34 21.22 -33.12
CA ALA A 234 -15.60 21.98 -33.10
C ALA A 234 -16.06 22.43 -31.70
N ARG A 235 -15.44 21.89 -30.63
CA ARG A 235 -15.78 22.17 -29.22
C ARG A 235 -14.56 22.62 -28.42
N SER A 236 -13.52 23.14 -29.08
CA SER A 236 -12.24 23.52 -28.46
C SER A 236 -12.38 24.46 -27.27
N LEU A 237 -13.35 25.39 -27.29
CA LEU A 237 -13.64 26.27 -26.15
C LEU A 237 -14.15 25.50 -24.92
N ARG A 238 -15.15 24.62 -25.09
CA ARG A 238 -15.68 23.79 -24.00
C ARG A 238 -14.62 22.85 -23.43
N VAL A 239 -13.80 22.29 -24.30
CA VAL A 239 -12.68 21.43 -23.92
C VAL A 239 -11.69 22.20 -23.04
N ARG A 240 -11.26 23.39 -23.47
CA ARG A 240 -10.32 24.23 -22.71
C ARG A 240 -10.91 24.70 -21.39
N THR A 241 -12.20 25.11 -21.36
CA THR A 241 -12.84 25.55 -20.12
C THR A 241 -12.97 24.41 -19.13
N VAL A 242 -13.34 23.21 -19.57
CA VAL A 242 -13.39 22.03 -18.70
C VAL A 242 -12.00 21.69 -18.17
N LEU A 243 -10.97 21.65 -19.01
CA LEU A 243 -9.59 21.38 -18.57
C LEU A 243 -9.11 22.40 -17.53
N LEU A 244 -9.31 23.70 -17.80
CA LEU A 244 -8.95 24.77 -16.88
C LEU A 244 -9.75 24.72 -15.59
N ALA A 245 -11.05 24.41 -15.65
CA ALA A 245 -11.89 24.24 -14.47
C ALA A 245 -11.44 23.03 -13.64
N THR A 246 -11.11 21.91 -14.27
CA THR A 246 -10.56 20.73 -13.57
C THR A 246 -9.23 21.06 -12.90
N ILE A 247 -8.31 21.74 -13.58
CA ILE A 247 -7.04 22.20 -12.98
C ILE A 247 -7.33 23.16 -11.81
N GLY A 248 -8.23 24.12 -12.00
CA GLY A 248 -8.63 25.08 -10.97
C GLY A 248 -9.20 24.40 -9.72
N ILE A 249 -10.05 23.38 -9.90
CA ILE A 249 -10.59 22.58 -8.79
C ILE A 249 -9.49 21.83 -8.07
N VAL A 250 -8.55 21.21 -8.79
CA VAL A 250 -7.41 20.50 -8.18
C VAL A 250 -6.53 21.46 -7.38
N VAL A 251 -6.22 22.64 -7.93
CA VAL A 251 -5.45 23.68 -7.22
C VAL A 251 -6.20 24.18 -5.99
N LEU A 252 -7.51 24.43 -6.10
CA LEU A 252 -8.36 24.81 -4.98
C LEU A 252 -8.32 23.76 -3.86
N LEU A 253 -8.49 22.48 -4.19
CA LEU A 253 -8.49 21.40 -3.22
C LEU A 253 -7.13 21.19 -2.54
N LEU A 254 -6.01 21.39 -3.27
CA LEU A 254 -4.67 21.14 -2.73
C LEU A 254 -4.10 22.33 -1.94
N PHE A 255 -4.38 23.57 -2.37
CA PHE A 255 -3.70 24.75 -1.84
C PHE A 255 -4.62 25.70 -1.07
N ILE A 256 -5.92 25.68 -1.33
CA ILE A 256 -6.87 26.65 -0.75
C ILE A 256 -7.74 26.01 0.32
N VAL A 257 -8.15 24.74 0.15
CA VAL A 257 -8.91 24.02 1.18
C VAL A 257 -7.97 23.63 2.33
N PRO A 258 -8.13 24.20 3.54
CA PRO A 258 -7.28 23.86 4.67
C PRO A 258 -7.64 22.45 5.16
N LEU A 259 -6.83 21.46 4.80
CA LEU A 259 -6.93 20.14 5.41
C LEU A 259 -6.44 20.23 6.87
N PRO A 260 -7.20 19.71 7.86
CA PRO A 260 -6.83 19.79 9.26
C PRO A 260 -5.50 19.07 9.50
N ARG A 261 -4.47 19.85 9.85
CA ARG A 261 -3.14 19.33 10.20
C ARG A 261 -3.11 19.09 11.71
N HIS A 262 -3.19 17.82 12.11
CA HIS A 262 -2.99 17.43 13.51
C HIS A 262 -1.61 16.81 13.68
N THR A 263 -0.85 17.33 14.64
CA THR A 263 0.37 16.70 15.12
C THR A 263 0.08 16.09 16.48
N HIS A 264 0.24 14.78 16.59
CA HIS A 264 0.21 14.10 17.87
C HIS A 264 1.64 14.08 18.42
N ALA A 265 1.82 14.69 19.59
CA ALA A 265 3.07 14.65 20.33
C ALA A 265 2.77 14.11 21.73
N GLU A 266 3.54 13.11 22.15
CA GLU A 266 3.51 12.61 23.52
C GLU A 266 4.42 13.50 24.37
N GLY A 267 3.89 13.98 25.49
CA GLY A 267 4.63 14.82 26.43
C GLY A 267 4.38 14.36 27.85
N VAL A 268 5.41 14.42 28.69
CA VAL A 268 5.28 14.20 30.13
C VAL A 268 5.04 15.55 30.79
N VAL A 269 3.95 15.66 31.56
CA VAL A 269 3.73 16.83 32.41
C VAL A 269 4.71 16.76 33.57
N TRP A 270 5.66 17.69 33.61
CA TRP A 270 6.67 17.78 34.66
C TRP A 270 6.46 19.04 35.50
N LEU A 271 6.72 18.95 36.81
CA LEU A 271 6.66 20.09 37.71
C LEU A 271 7.78 21.09 37.35
N PRO A 272 7.48 22.40 37.21
CA PRO A 272 8.52 23.40 37.01
C PRO A 272 9.46 23.42 38.22
N GLU A 273 10.74 23.77 38.03
CA GLU A 273 11.73 23.80 39.11
C GLU A 273 11.31 24.70 40.29
N GLN A 274 10.54 25.75 39.99
CA GLN A 274 10.00 26.71 40.96
C GLN A 274 8.95 26.09 41.91
N ALA A 275 8.37 24.94 41.55
CA ALA A 275 7.43 24.20 42.41
C ALA A 275 8.16 23.26 43.39
N LEU A 276 9.47 23.03 43.21
CA LEU A 276 10.27 22.21 44.12
C LEU A 276 10.86 23.09 45.22
N LEU A 277 10.28 23.01 46.41
CA LEU A 277 10.86 23.64 47.59
C LEU A 277 12.13 22.90 48.00
N ARG A 278 13.27 23.60 48.00
CA ARG A 278 14.57 23.08 48.47
C ARG A 278 15.01 23.85 49.70
N ALA A 279 15.57 23.16 50.68
CA ALA A 279 16.20 23.81 51.82
C ALA A 279 17.42 24.61 51.35
N GLY A 280 17.54 25.87 51.78
CA GLY A 280 18.67 26.74 51.43
C GLY A 280 19.98 26.41 52.16
N GLY A 281 19.96 25.48 53.11
CA GLY A 281 21.11 25.05 53.90
C GLY A 281 20.86 23.73 54.63
N SER A 282 21.88 23.23 55.30
CA SER A 282 21.80 22.03 56.14
C SER A 282 20.99 22.30 57.41
N GLY A 283 20.32 21.28 57.95
CA GLY A 283 19.59 21.39 59.19
C GLY A 283 18.70 20.17 59.46
N PHE A 284 18.28 20.01 60.70
CA PHE A 284 17.35 18.96 61.11
C PHE A 284 15.93 19.50 61.08
N ILE A 285 15.00 18.78 60.45
CA ILE A 285 13.58 19.15 60.40
C ILE A 285 13.00 19.01 61.81
N THR A 286 12.40 20.08 62.33
CA THR A 286 11.78 20.09 63.66
C THR A 286 10.26 20.01 63.57
N GLU A 287 9.67 20.69 62.58
CA GLU A 287 8.22 20.74 62.38
C GLU A 287 7.88 20.83 60.89
N VAL A 288 6.82 20.13 60.47
CA VAL A 288 6.25 20.21 59.13
C VAL A 288 4.87 20.84 59.25
N SER A 289 4.74 22.09 58.83
CA SER A 289 3.52 22.89 59.04
C SER A 289 2.50 22.75 57.90
N ALA A 290 2.93 22.40 56.69
CA ALA A 290 2.04 22.16 55.56
C ALA A 290 1.65 20.68 55.43
N ARG A 291 0.40 20.38 55.05
CA ARG A 291 -0.05 19.01 54.75
C ARG A 291 -0.03 18.74 53.25
N SER A 292 -0.03 17.46 52.91
CA SER A 292 -0.12 17.04 51.50
C SER A 292 -1.40 17.60 50.87
N PHE A 293 -1.28 18.16 49.67
CA PHE A 293 -2.37 18.79 48.89
C PHE A 293 -2.91 20.13 49.39
N ASP A 294 -2.27 20.74 50.40
CA ASP A 294 -2.63 22.10 50.79
C ASP A 294 -2.17 23.11 49.72
N PRO A 295 -3.01 24.09 49.35
CA PRO A 295 -2.56 25.23 48.54
C PRO A 295 -1.60 26.09 49.37
N ILE A 296 -0.38 26.28 48.88
CA ILE A 296 0.67 27.06 49.56
C ILE A 296 0.83 28.40 48.85
N ALA A 297 0.74 29.50 49.61
CA ALA A 297 1.04 30.84 49.11
C ALA A 297 2.54 31.20 49.26
N PRO A 298 3.10 32.09 48.41
CA PRO A 298 4.46 32.57 48.58
C PRO A 298 4.70 33.16 49.98
N GLY A 299 5.78 32.71 50.64
CA GLY A 299 6.14 33.13 51.99
C GLY A 299 5.43 32.39 53.13
N GLN A 300 4.52 31.47 52.83
CA GLN A 300 3.90 30.61 53.83
C GLN A 300 4.92 29.62 54.40
N LEU A 301 4.91 29.43 55.71
CA LEU A 301 5.78 28.47 56.39
C LEU A 301 5.34 27.03 56.01
N VAL A 302 6.24 26.30 55.35
CA VAL A 302 6.02 24.91 54.94
C VAL A 302 6.69 23.94 55.90
N LEU A 303 7.93 24.25 56.29
CA LEU A 303 8.76 23.42 57.11
C LEU A 303 9.69 24.29 57.96
N GLN A 304 9.89 23.89 59.21
CA GLN A 304 10.87 24.49 60.10
C GLN A 304 12.04 23.52 60.30
N SER A 305 13.25 24.03 60.11
CA SER A 305 14.48 23.29 60.36
C SER A 305 15.39 24.02 61.35
N HIS A 306 16.22 23.25 62.04
CA HIS A 306 17.18 23.73 63.02
C HIS A 306 18.59 23.31 62.61
N ASP A 307 19.48 24.28 62.42
CA ASP A 307 20.91 24.06 62.19
C ASP A 307 21.72 24.43 63.44
N PRO A 308 22.25 23.43 64.18
CA PRO A 308 23.09 23.67 65.36
C PRO A 308 24.38 24.43 65.03
N ALA A 309 24.95 24.23 63.84
CA ALA A 309 26.19 24.88 63.43
C ALA A 309 25.95 26.37 63.13
N LEU A 310 24.83 26.71 62.48
CA LEU A 310 24.43 28.09 62.26
C LEU A 310 24.22 28.84 63.57
N ASN A 311 23.51 28.22 64.53
CA ASN A 311 23.24 28.84 65.83
C ASN A 311 24.51 29.07 66.64
N SER A 312 25.43 28.10 66.65
CA SER A 312 26.74 28.28 67.30
C SER A 312 27.59 29.36 66.62
N GLY A 313 27.56 29.45 65.29
CA GLY A 313 28.21 30.52 64.52
C GLY A 313 27.65 31.91 64.82
N ILE A 314 26.32 32.05 64.89
CA ILE A 314 25.66 33.32 65.26
C ILE A 314 26.03 33.73 66.68
N ALA A 315 26.03 32.81 67.64
CA ALA A 315 26.41 33.08 69.02
C ALA A 315 27.87 33.55 69.11
N ALA A 316 28.78 32.91 68.38
CA ALA A 316 30.19 33.30 68.32
C ALA A 316 30.40 34.68 67.69
N GLN A 317 29.63 35.04 66.66
CA GLN A 317 29.70 36.38 66.05
C GLN A 317 29.10 37.47 66.94
N ARG A 318 27.99 37.18 67.62
CA ARG A 318 27.39 38.11 68.59
C ARG A 318 28.30 38.37 69.78
N ALA A 319 29.09 37.39 70.22
CA ALA A 319 30.06 37.56 71.30
C ALA A 319 31.29 38.39 70.88
N LYS A 320 31.50 38.64 69.59
CA LYS A 320 32.58 39.48 69.05
C LYS A 320 32.17 40.95 68.86
N LEU A 321 30.87 41.23 68.87
CA LEU A 321 30.30 42.59 68.82
C LEU A 321 30.24 43.19 70.23
#